data_AF-A0AA48HIL7-F1
#
_entry.id   AF-A0AA48HIL7-F1
#
_cell.length_a   1.000
_cell.length_b   1.000
_cell.length_c   1.000
_cell.angle_alpha   90.00
_cell.angle_beta   90.00
_cell.angle_gamma   90.00
#
_symmetry.space_group_name_H-M   'P 1'
#
loop_
_entity.id
_entity.type
_entity.pdbx_description
1 polymer ?
#
loop_
_entity_poly.entity_id
_entity_poly.type
_entity_poly.pdbx_seq_one_letter_code
_entity_poly.pdbx_strand_id
1 'polypeptide(L)'
;MLFYFVLIIVFGHLRKPHKAKKPYALRKSGLKEKFVDRQILAIHKAMVEKLIAVPELRGHVVDTIEDRYKQGRLRHGAYLTWICLMDNIDDHQTFREGVLADTPRMNKLRRQTPFVGVLTEEERQQAIDDDACGKTSIETVF
;
A
#
# COMPACT_ATOMS: atom_id res chain seq x y z
N MET A 1 9.32 -25.92 18.25
CA MET A 1 9.45 -25.07 17.05
C MET A 1 9.35 -23.62 17.53
N LEU A 2 10.48 -22.92 17.49
CA LEU A 2 10.81 -21.75 18.31
C LEU A 2 10.16 -20.47 17.75
N PHE A 3 9.37 -19.78 18.58
CA PHE A 3 9.26 -18.31 18.51
C PHE A 3 9.40 -17.78 19.94
N TYR A 4 10.65 -17.53 20.32
CA TYR A 4 11.05 -16.95 21.58
C TYR A 4 10.61 -15.49 21.66
N PHE A 5 9.86 -15.19 22.71
CA PHE A 5 9.53 -13.86 23.20
C PHE A 5 10.36 -13.63 24.48
N VAL A 6 10.74 -12.37 24.75
CA VAL A 6 11.25 -11.78 26.02
C VAL A 6 12.77 -11.77 26.30
N LEU A 7 13.35 -10.55 26.44
CA LEU A 7 14.15 -10.02 27.59
C LEU A 7 14.61 -8.57 27.26
N ILE A 8 14.16 -7.49 27.92
CA ILE A 8 14.56 -6.85 29.22
C ILE A 8 15.89 -6.05 29.20
N ILE A 9 15.74 -4.71 29.35
CA ILE A 9 16.46 -3.67 30.17
C ILE A 9 18.01 -3.55 30.11
N VAL A 10 18.52 -2.31 29.96
CA VAL A 10 19.52 -1.61 30.84
C VAL A 10 19.86 -0.20 30.31
N PHE A 11 19.80 0.78 31.22
CA PHE A 11 20.19 2.19 31.08
C PHE A 11 21.73 2.32 31.05
N GLY A 12 22.30 3.05 30.09
CA GLY A 12 23.74 3.33 30.03
C GLY A 12 24.00 4.63 29.26
N HIS A 13 24.39 5.68 29.97
CA HIS A 13 24.71 6.99 29.41
C HIS A 13 26.13 6.94 28.78
N LEU A 14 26.20 6.78 27.46
CA LEU A 14 27.43 6.86 26.68
C LEU A 14 27.31 8.01 25.66
N ARG A 15 28.18 9.01 25.79
CA ARG A 15 28.35 10.13 24.85
C ARG A 15 28.51 9.58 23.42
N LYS A 16 27.64 10.02 22.50
CA LYS A 16 27.72 9.66 21.07
C LYS A 16 28.87 10.44 20.41
N PRO A 17 29.85 9.79 19.76
CA PRO A 17 30.80 10.51 18.91
C PRO A 17 30.09 11.07 17.68
N HIS A 18 30.44 12.30 17.30
CA HIS A 18 29.89 13.01 16.14
C HIS A 18 30.26 12.24 14.86
N LYS A 19 29.30 11.53 14.27
CA LYS A 19 29.52 10.74 13.05
C LYS A 19 29.80 11.69 11.88
N ALA A 20 30.99 11.58 11.30
CA ALA A 20 31.34 12.25 10.06
C ALA A 20 30.32 11.92 8.95
N LYS A 21 29.88 12.95 8.21
CA LYS A 21 28.92 12.83 7.11
C LYS A 21 29.57 12.01 5.98
N LYS A 22 29.17 10.75 5.83
CA LYS A 22 29.55 9.94 4.67
C LYS A 22 29.01 10.61 3.39
N PRO A 23 29.82 10.69 2.32
CA PRO A 23 29.35 11.20 1.03
C PRO A 23 28.19 10.33 0.52
N TYR A 24 27.21 10.99 -0.09
CA TYR A 24 25.93 10.43 -0.52
C TYR A 24 26.13 9.41 -1.66
N ALA A 25 26.53 8.19 -1.31
CA ALA A 25 26.40 7.07 -2.20
C ALA A 25 24.89 6.81 -2.39
N LEU A 26 24.36 7.17 -3.56
CA LEU A 26 23.00 6.81 -3.98
C LEU A 26 22.81 5.32 -3.74
N ARG A 27 22.07 4.98 -2.68
CA ARG A 27 21.86 3.59 -2.29
C ARG A 27 21.04 2.92 -3.37
N LYS A 28 21.62 1.93 -4.05
CA LYS A 28 20.98 1.06 -5.05
C LYS A 28 19.63 0.47 -4.59
N SER A 29 19.36 0.47 -3.27
CA SER A 29 18.07 0.10 -2.68
C SER A 29 16.92 1.02 -3.08
N GLY A 30 17.14 2.33 -3.22
CA GLY A 30 16.07 3.29 -3.51
C GLY A 30 15.48 3.14 -4.91
N LEU A 31 16.25 2.68 -5.89
CA LEU A 31 15.74 2.39 -7.24
C LEU A 31 14.82 1.16 -7.22
N LYS A 32 15.22 0.08 -6.55
CA LYS A 32 14.40 -1.14 -6.43
C LYS A 32 13.07 -0.86 -5.72
N GLU A 33 13.10 -0.07 -4.65
CA GLU A 33 11.89 0.31 -3.92
C GLU A 33 10.90 1.08 -4.81
N LYS A 34 11.39 1.99 -5.65
CA LYS A 34 10.55 2.73 -6.61
C LYS A 34 9.90 1.82 -7.66
N PHE A 35 10.62 0.82 -8.16
CA PHE A 35 10.03 -0.16 -9.09
C PHE A 35 8.92 -0.98 -8.44
N VAL A 36 9.13 -1.42 -7.19
CA VAL A 36 8.09 -2.12 -6.42
C VAL A 36 6.89 -1.22 -6.18
N ASP A 37 7.10 0.04 -5.79
CA ASP A 37 5.99 0.99 -5.60
C ASP A 37 5.20 1.24 -6.88
N ARG A 38 5.89 1.33 -8.03
CA ARG A 38 5.25 1.45 -9.34
C ARG A 38 4.38 0.23 -9.68
N GLN A 39 4.90 -0.98 -9.48
CA GLN A 39 4.11 -2.21 -9.69
C GLN A 39 2.90 -2.29 -8.75
N ILE A 40 3.10 -1.96 -7.48
CA ILE A 40 2.00 -1.91 -6.50
C ILE A 40 0.94 -0.89 -6.94
N LEU A 41 1.35 0.28 -7.44
CA LEU A 41 0.43 1.29 -7.95
C LEU A 41 -0.35 0.80 -9.16
N ALA A 42 0.29 0.14 -10.12
CA ALA A 42 -0.37 -0.45 -11.28
C ALA A 42 -1.45 -1.47 -10.88
N ILE A 43 -1.12 -2.37 -9.95
CA ILE A 43 -2.06 -3.34 -9.40
C ILE A 43 -3.23 -2.62 -8.69
N HIS A 44 -2.96 -1.56 -7.93
CA HIS A 44 -4.00 -0.81 -7.23
C HIS A 44 -4.94 -0.05 -8.19
N LYS A 45 -4.43 0.45 -9.32
CA LYS A 45 -5.28 1.03 -10.38
C LYS A 45 -6.32 0.00 -10.83
N ALA A 46 -5.88 -1.20 -11.19
CA ALA A 46 -6.78 -2.27 -11.60
C ALA A 46 -7.77 -2.70 -10.50
N MET A 47 -7.33 -2.78 -9.24
CA MET A 47 -8.21 -3.06 -8.09
C MET A 47 -9.30 -2.01 -7.93
N VAL A 48 -8.95 -0.72 -8.03
CA VAL A 48 -9.90 0.39 -7.91
C VAL A 48 -10.97 0.30 -8.99
N GLU A 49 -10.56 0.13 -10.25
CA GLU A 49 -11.51 -0.01 -11.37
C GLU A 49 -12.45 -1.19 -11.16
N LYS A 50 -11.92 -2.33 -10.71
CA LYS A 50 -12.73 -3.53 -10.46
C LYS A 50 -13.71 -3.35 -9.30
N LEU A 51 -13.32 -2.68 -8.21
CA LEU A 51 -14.20 -2.40 -7.07
C LEU A 51 -15.31 -1.39 -7.40
N ILE A 52 -15.03 -0.46 -8.32
CA ILE A 52 -16.03 0.46 -8.87
C ILE A 52 -17.02 -0.34 -9.74
N ALA A 53 -16.51 -1.15 -10.67
CA ALA A 53 -17.31 -1.88 -11.65
C ALA A 53 -18.10 -3.06 -11.07
N VAL A 54 -17.62 -3.68 -9.99
CA VAL A 54 -18.23 -4.88 -9.37
C VAL A 54 -18.54 -4.62 -7.90
N PRO A 55 -19.70 -4.03 -7.57
CA PRO A 55 -20.06 -3.68 -6.19
C PRO A 55 -20.12 -4.87 -5.24
N GLU A 56 -20.38 -6.07 -5.75
CA GLU A 56 -20.46 -7.32 -4.95
C GLU A 56 -19.16 -7.63 -4.19
N LEU A 57 -18.01 -7.18 -4.71
CA LEU A 57 -16.71 -7.39 -4.06
C LEU A 57 -16.47 -6.48 -2.85
N ARG A 58 -17.23 -5.39 -2.73
CA ARG A 58 -17.00 -4.35 -1.70
C ARG A 58 -17.21 -4.91 -0.29
N GLY A 59 -18.24 -5.73 -0.09
CA GLY A 59 -18.53 -6.36 1.20
C GLY A 59 -17.37 -7.20 1.72
N HIS A 60 -16.83 -8.09 0.87
CA HIS A 60 -15.65 -8.90 1.20
C HIS A 60 -14.43 -8.05 1.60
N VAL A 61 -14.21 -6.93 0.92
CA VAL A 61 -13.11 -6.01 1.25
C VAL A 61 -13.32 -5.36 2.62
N VAL A 62 -14.53 -4.90 2.92
CA VAL A 62 -14.89 -4.33 4.22
C VAL A 62 -14.71 -5.35 5.33
N ASP A 63 -15.20 -6.58 5.15
CA ASP A 63 -15.01 -7.67 6.11
C ASP A 63 -13.53 -7.95 6.36
N THR A 64 -12.71 -7.97 5.30
CA THR A 64 -11.26 -8.15 5.41
C THR A 64 -10.59 -7.02 6.20
N ILE A 65 -11.04 -5.77 6.04
CA ILE A 65 -10.54 -4.62 6.80
C ILE A 65 -10.88 -4.79 8.28
N GLU A 66 -12.14 -5.09 8.58
CA GLU A 66 -12.66 -5.29 9.93
C GLU A 66 -11.96 -6.44 10.66
N ASP A 67 -11.83 -7.59 10.00
CA ASP A 67 -11.18 -8.76 10.56
C ASP A 67 -9.71 -8.51 10.87
N ARG A 68 -8.98 -7.86 9.96
CA ARG A 68 -7.57 -7.50 10.21
C ARG A 68 -7.44 -6.52 11.37
N TYR A 69 -8.38 -5.59 11.52
CA TYR A 69 -8.39 -4.65 12.64
C TYR A 69 -8.65 -5.38 13.96
N LYS A 70 -9.71 -6.21 14.02
CA LYS A 70 -10.05 -7.03 15.20
C LYS A 70 -8.91 -7.97 15.61
N GLN A 71 -8.18 -8.53 14.64
CA GLN A 71 -7.02 -9.39 14.88
C GLN A 71 -5.73 -8.62 15.23
N GLY A 72 -5.76 -7.29 15.29
CA GLY A 72 -4.57 -6.46 15.57
C GLY A 72 -3.54 -6.42 14.43
N ARG A 73 -3.91 -6.91 13.23
CA ARG A 73 -3.06 -6.94 12.02
C ARG A 73 -3.13 -5.63 11.24
N LEU A 74 -4.09 -4.76 11.56
CA LEU A 74 -4.23 -3.43 11.00
C LEU A 74 -4.20 -2.39 12.12
N ARG A 75 -3.32 -1.40 12.03
CA ARG A 75 -3.29 -0.30 13.01
C ARG A 75 -4.50 0.61 12.82
N HIS A 76 -4.99 1.21 13.90
CA HIS A 76 -6.16 2.09 13.89
C HIS A 76 -6.12 3.17 12.79
N GLY A 77 -5.00 3.87 12.61
CA GLY A 77 -4.91 4.91 11.58
C GLY A 77 -5.00 4.37 10.14
N ALA A 78 -4.53 3.14 9.90
CA ALA A 78 -4.67 2.47 8.61
C ALA A 78 -6.10 1.96 8.41
N TYR A 79 -6.70 1.41 9.46
CA TYR A 79 -8.11 1.02 9.49
C TYR A 79 -9.02 2.19 9.09
N LEU A 80 -8.91 3.33 9.78
CA LEU A 80 -9.72 4.52 9.46
C LEU A 80 -9.54 4.97 8.01
N THR A 81 -8.32 4.90 7.48
CA THR A 81 -8.09 5.34 6.10
C THR A 81 -8.78 4.40 5.11
N TRP A 82 -8.64 3.09 5.29
CA TRP A 82 -9.26 2.13 4.38
C TRP A 82 -10.77 2.10 4.47
N ILE A 83 -11.34 2.15 5.68
CA ILE A 83 -12.80 2.14 5.85
C ILE A 83 -13.41 3.43 5.28
N CYS A 84 -12.83 4.61 5.56
CA CYS A 84 -13.33 5.86 4.98
C CYS A 84 -13.22 5.89 3.45
N LEU A 85 -12.17 5.30 2.86
CA LEU A 85 -12.09 5.16 1.41
C LEU A 85 -13.22 4.28 0.88
N MET A 86 -13.47 3.13 1.50
CA MET A 86 -14.57 2.23 1.11
C MET A 86 -15.95 2.87 1.32
N ASP A 87 -16.14 3.67 2.37
CA ASP A 87 -17.40 4.40 2.63
C ASP A 87 -17.70 5.45 1.54
N ASN A 88 -16.65 6.03 0.94
CA ASN A 88 -16.77 7.00 -0.15
C ASN A 88 -16.66 6.37 -1.53
N ILE A 89 -16.75 5.03 -1.64
CA ILE A 89 -16.53 4.35 -2.92
C ILE A 89 -17.54 4.76 -4.00
N ASP A 90 -18.76 5.17 -3.62
CA ASP A 90 -19.79 5.61 -4.56
C ASP A 90 -19.46 6.97 -5.20
N ASP A 91 -18.63 7.78 -4.54
CA ASP A 91 -17.90 8.85 -5.21
C ASP A 91 -16.63 8.28 -5.86
N HIS A 92 -16.83 7.73 -7.06
CA HIS A 92 -15.77 7.05 -7.81
C HIS A 92 -14.51 7.89 -7.99
N GLN A 93 -14.66 9.21 -8.16
CA GLN A 93 -13.51 10.10 -8.35
C GLN A 93 -12.73 10.25 -7.04
N THR A 94 -13.41 10.60 -5.95
CA THR A 94 -12.77 10.75 -4.63
C THR A 94 -12.13 9.44 -4.18
N PHE A 95 -12.78 8.29 -4.40
CA PHE A 95 -12.22 6.98 -4.09
C PHE A 95 -10.94 6.70 -4.89
N ARG A 96 -10.97 6.92 -6.21
CA ARG A 96 -9.81 6.71 -7.09
C ARG A 96 -8.64 7.60 -6.67
N GLU A 97 -8.87 8.88 -6.48
CA GLU A 97 -7.84 9.84 -6.05
C GLU A 97 -7.29 9.46 -4.67
N GLY A 98 -8.14 9.08 -3.73
CA GLY A 98 -7.75 8.71 -2.38
C GLY A 98 -6.88 7.45 -2.32
N VAL A 99 -7.27 6.38 -3.02
CA VAL A 99 -6.50 5.12 -3.06
C VAL A 99 -5.19 5.28 -3.83
N LEU A 100 -5.20 6.07 -4.92
CA LEU A 100 -4.07 6.22 -5.83
C LEU A 100 -3.16 7.40 -5.52
N ALA A 101 -3.46 8.19 -4.48
CA ALA A 101 -2.68 9.35 -4.07
C ALA A 101 -1.17 9.06 -4.03
N ASP A 102 -0.36 9.89 -4.69
CA ASP A 102 1.10 9.78 -4.67
C ASP A 102 1.68 10.49 -3.44
N THR A 103 1.45 9.90 -2.27
CA THR A 103 2.01 10.37 -1.00
C THR A 103 2.83 9.28 -0.32
N PRO A 104 3.87 9.60 0.45
CA PRO A 104 4.65 8.61 1.20
C PRO A 104 3.78 7.77 2.14
N ARG A 105 2.74 8.39 2.73
CA ARG A 105 1.77 7.71 3.60
C ARG A 105 0.99 6.66 2.82
N MET A 106 0.47 7.01 1.64
CA MET A 106 -0.35 6.09 0.85
C MET A 106 0.49 4.99 0.19
N ASN A 107 1.72 5.29 -0.26
CA ASN A 107 2.68 4.26 -0.70
C ASN A 107 2.90 3.18 0.37
N LYS A 108 3.07 3.60 1.64
CA LYS A 108 3.21 2.67 2.76
C LYS A 108 1.94 1.86 3.02
N LEU A 109 0.76 2.50 2.90
CA LEU A 109 -0.53 1.82 3.08
C LEU A 109 -0.76 0.77 1.98
N ARG A 110 -0.53 1.11 0.71
CA ARG A 110 -0.70 0.19 -0.43
C ARG A 110 0.14 -1.08 -0.31
N ARG A 111 1.37 -0.98 0.24
CA ARG A 111 2.22 -2.16 0.54
C ARG A 111 1.59 -3.13 1.56
N GLN A 112 0.61 -2.69 2.32
CA GLN A 112 -0.11 -3.46 3.34
C GLN A 112 -1.62 -3.46 3.08
N THR A 113 -2.01 -3.44 1.81
CA THR A 113 -3.42 -3.28 1.41
C THR A 113 -4.32 -4.41 1.93
N PRO A 114 -5.55 -4.10 2.34
CA PRO A 114 -6.58 -5.07 2.67
C PRO A 114 -7.34 -5.59 1.44
N PHE A 115 -7.08 -5.06 0.23
CA PHE A 115 -7.76 -5.44 -1.03
C PHE A 115 -7.32 -6.80 -1.59
N VAL A 116 -7.17 -7.80 -0.72
CA VAL A 116 -6.82 -9.16 -1.10
C VAL A 116 -8.04 -9.83 -1.75
N GLY A 117 -7.82 -10.69 -2.74
CA GLY A 117 -8.89 -11.40 -3.44
C GLY A 117 -9.70 -10.56 -4.43
N VAL A 118 -9.41 -9.26 -4.56
CA VAL A 118 -10.09 -8.39 -5.56
C VAL A 118 -9.69 -8.79 -6.98
N LEU A 119 -8.39 -8.97 -7.23
CA LEU A 119 -7.87 -9.44 -8.52
C LEU A 119 -7.55 -10.94 -8.44
N THR A 120 -7.88 -11.64 -9.51
CA THR A 120 -7.32 -12.95 -9.89
C THR A 120 -5.84 -12.81 -10.22
N GLU A 121 -5.15 -13.94 -10.37
CA GLU A 121 -3.73 -13.90 -10.70
C GLU A 121 -3.49 -13.44 -12.14
N GLU A 122 -4.39 -13.81 -13.05
CA GLU A 122 -4.38 -13.40 -14.45
C GLU A 122 -4.55 -11.87 -14.56
N GLU A 123 -5.51 -11.29 -13.84
CA GLU A 123 -5.73 -9.83 -13.82
C GLU A 123 -4.56 -9.08 -13.18
N ARG A 124 -3.90 -9.67 -12.18
CA ARG A 124 -2.69 -9.09 -11.57
C ARG A 124 -1.57 -9.01 -12.60
N GLN A 125 -1.33 -10.09 -13.34
CA GLN A 125 -0.29 -10.12 -14.36
C GLN A 125 -0.62 -9.13 -15.48
N GLN A 126 -1.87 -9.09 -15.94
CA GLN A 126 -2.33 -8.14 -16.95
C GLN A 126 -2.09 -6.68 -16.51
N ALA A 127 -2.38 -6.33 -15.25
CA ALA A 127 -2.15 -4.99 -14.73
C ALA A 127 -0.65 -4.58 -14.72
N ILE A 128 0.24 -5.54 -14.44
CA ILE A 128 1.69 -5.30 -14.49
C ILE A 128 2.15 -5.11 -15.94
N ASP A 129 1.66 -5.94 -16.84
CA ASP A 129 2.02 -5.91 -18.26
C ASP A 129 1.51 -4.62 -18.94
N ASP A 130 0.30 -4.16 -18.60
CA ASP A 130 -0.26 -2.93 -19.13
C ASP A 130 0.52 -1.68 -18.68
N ASP A 131 1.00 -1.64 -17.43
CA ASP A 131 1.89 -0.56 -16.96
C ASP A 131 3.27 -0.63 -17.62
N ALA A 132 3.78 -1.84 -17.89
CA ALA A 132 5.05 -2.04 -18.59
C ALA A 132 4.96 -1.62 -20.07
N CYS A 133 3.83 -1.87 -20.73
CA CYS A 133 3.56 -1.46 -22.11
C CYS A 133 3.09 0.00 -22.24
N GLY A 134 2.90 0.72 -21.13
CA GLY A 134 2.42 2.11 -21.13
C GLY A 134 0.95 2.28 -21.51
N LYS A 135 0.15 1.21 -21.43
CA LYS A 135 -1.28 1.22 -21.75
C LYS A 135 -2.15 1.80 -20.64
N THR A 136 -1.62 2.01 -19.43
CA THR A 136 -2.31 2.81 -18.42
C THR A 136 -2.38 4.26 -18.91
N SER A 137 -3.53 4.62 -19.45
CA SER A 137 -3.87 5.95 -19.95
C SER A 137 -3.38 7.04 -19.00
N ILE A 138 -2.37 7.79 -19.43
CA ILE A 138 -2.05 9.09 -18.86
C ILE A 138 -3.01 10.07 -19.56
N GLU A 139 -4.27 10.03 -19.17
CA GLU A 139 -5.13 11.21 -19.36
C GLU A 139 -4.85 12.12 -18.15
N THR A 140 -3.89 13.03 -18.31
CA THR A 140 -3.98 14.46 -17.93
C THR A 140 -2.63 15.11 -18.30
N VAL A 141 -2.54 15.59 -19.54
CA VAL A 141 -1.61 16.67 -19.91
C VAL A 141 -2.47 17.74 -20.55
N PHE A 142 -3.04 18.63 -19.74
CA PHE A 142 -3.45 20.01 -20.09
C PHE A 142 -3.48 20.86 -18.83
#